data_AF-G0QY04-F1
#
_entry.id   AF-G0QY04-F1
#
_cell.length_a   1.000
_cell.length_b   1.000
_cell.length_c   1.000
_cell.angle_alpha   90.00
_cell.angle_beta   90.00
_cell.angle_gamma   90.00
#
_symmetry.space_group_name_H-M   'P 1'
#
loop_
_entity.id
_entity.type
_entity.pdbx_description
1 polymer ?
#
loop_
_entity_poly.entity_id
_entity_poly.type
_entity_poly.pdbx_seq_one_letter_code
_entity_poly.pdbx_strand_id
1 'polypeptide(L)'
;MSLEKQPQQTFAYDVLGTNYPYINVKQDSQSQLLADFRRSISSINPFALRQVPSEDRHAFGYRWGNQFFTPNPYPNNIHFDRLFPTHYDPLSESAKSNDSLQLMKSAPNTYSKLVFSSDKFPRPCIRTIQYYQRCKMVNDKTKCEQEKNDILSICPNWALDSMKEKKRQQLKKHAIDRQVYENAMKVEDYNQGKSVSQISNKTWKNGTRHYLRPDTMWPDDRYSEITQQEVNEAKQRMAERTRRQEGKAEKKQASAGPQPNNDNIGEQPVKLPKSLYP
;
A
#
# COMPACT_ATOMS: atom_id res chain seq x y z
N MET A 1 -3.15 41.31 36.34
CA MET A 1 -2.18 40.92 35.30
C MET A 1 -2.72 39.69 34.61
N SER A 2 -3.30 39.86 33.43
CA SER A 2 -3.79 38.74 32.63
C SER A 2 -2.58 37.95 32.12
N LEU A 3 -2.52 36.64 32.42
CA LEU A 3 -1.52 35.74 31.84
C LEU A 3 -1.66 35.79 30.32
N GLU A 4 -0.68 36.37 29.62
CA GLU A 4 -0.64 36.32 28.16
C GLU A 4 -0.55 34.85 27.73
N LYS A 5 -1.58 34.40 27.03
CA LYS A 5 -1.67 33.03 26.52
C LYS A 5 -0.67 32.88 25.39
N GLN A 6 0.41 32.12 25.61
CA GLN A 6 1.41 31.85 24.59
C GLN A 6 0.83 30.96 23.47
N PRO A 7 1.25 31.17 22.20
CA PRO A 7 0.80 30.37 21.08
C PRO A 7 1.36 28.95 21.15
N GLN A 8 0.52 27.96 20.85
CA GLN A 8 0.93 26.56 20.86
C GLN A 8 1.90 26.27 19.71
N GLN A 9 2.96 25.54 20.03
CA GLN A 9 3.94 25.05 19.06
C GLN A 9 3.59 23.64 18.61
N THR A 10 4.03 23.26 17.41
CA THR A 10 3.87 21.89 16.89
C THR A 10 5.01 20.99 17.38
N PHE A 11 4.81 19.67 17.39
CA PHE A 11 5.86 18.70 17.74
C PHE A 11 7.16 18.86 16.93
N ALA A 12 7.05 19.34 15.69
CA ALA A 12 8.21 19.62 14.85
C ALA A 12 9.12 20.72 15.42
N TYR A 13 8.56 21.65 16.20
CA TYR A 13 9.34 22.66 16.92
C TYR A 13 10.22 22.02 18.00
N ASP A 14 9.68 21.07 18.77
CA ASP A 14 10.43 20.39 19.83
C ASP A 14 11.59 19.56 19.28
N VAL A 15 11.43 18.98 18.09
CA VAL A 15 12.48 18.20 17.41
C VAL A 15 13.60 19.10 16.87
N LEU A 16 13.24 20.26 16.30
CA LEU A 16 14.20 21.14 15.61
C LEU A 16 14.73 22.27 16.50
N GLY A 17 14.07 22.56 17.61
CA GLY A 17 14.39 23.67 18.52
C GLY A 17 14.24 25.06 17.92
N THR A 18 13.68 25.20 16.71
CA THR A 18 13.57 26.49 16.01
C THR A 18 12.45 26.53 14.98
N ASN A 19 11.92 27.73 14.74
CA ASN A 19 10.98 27.99 13.65
C ASN A 19 11.67 28.22 12.28
N TYR A 20 12.98 28.43 12.29
CA TYR A 20 13.78 28.86 11.13
C TYR A 20 14.93 27.88 10.81
N PRO A 21 14.64 26.61 10.47
CA PRO A 21 15.69 25.61 10.24
C PRO A 21 16.43 25.77 8.89
N TYR A 22 15.96 26.60 7.95
CA TYR A 22 16.57 26.82 6.62
C TYR A 22 17.00 25.52 5.92
N ILE A 23 16.08 24.57 5.77
CA ILE A 23 16.31 23.29 5.10
C ILE A 23 16.21 23.49 3.59
N ASN A 24 17.33 23.27 2.90
CA ASN A 24 17.44 23.27 1.44
C ASN A 24 17.90 21.89 0.96
N VAL A 25 17.12 21.28 0.08
CA VAL A 25 17.35 19.92 -0.41
C VAL A 25 18.44 19.89 -1.49
N LYS A 26 18.68 21.01 -2.17
CA LYS A 26 19.73 21.13 -3.20
C LYS A 26 21.11 21.02 -2.55
N GLN A 27 21.88 20.00 -2.95
CA GLN A 27 23.19 19.67 -2.36
C GLN A 27 24.36 20.37 -3.08
N ASP A 28 24.24 21.68 -3.30
CA ASP A 28 25.34 22.52 -3.79
C ASP A 28 25.95 23.37 -2.67
N SER A 29 27.27 23.56 -2.71
CA SER A 29 28.05 24.24 -1.67
C SER A 29 27.52 25.64 -1.36
N GLN A 30 27.20 26.41 -2.40
CA GLN A 30 26.66 27.76 -2.25
C GLN A 30 25.33 27.78 -1.50
N SER A 31 24.40 26.87 -1.83
CA SER A 31 23.09 26.80 -1.17
C SER A 31 23.20 26.44 0.29
N GLN A 32 24.06 25.47 0.64
CA GLN A 32 24.22 25.02 2.01
C GLN A 32 24.91 26.09 2.87
N LEU A 33 25.99 26.72 2.37
CA LEU A 33 26.66 27.82 3.07
C LEU A 33 25.73 29.01 3.33
N LEU A 34 24.92 29.39 2.33
CA LEU A 34 23.93 30.45 2.52
C LEU A 34 22.80 30.05 3.48
N ALA A 35 22.38 28.79 3.47
CA ALA A 35 21.36 28.28 4.39
C ALA A 35 21.85 28.29 5.84
N ASP A 36 23.08 27.84 6.09
CA ASP A 36 23.70 27.85 7.42
C ASP A 36 23.92 29.27 7.94
N PHE A 37 24.41 30.17 7.08
CA PHE A 37 24.53 31.59 7.43
C PHE A 37 23.16 32.17 7.82
N ARG A 38 22.13 31.99 6.97
CA ARG A 38 20.78 32.49 7.24
C ARG A 38 20.15 31.89 8.49
N ARG A 39 20.42 30.61 8.79
CA ARG A 39 19.98 29.93 10.02
C ARG A 39 20.56 30.62 11.25
N SER A 40 21.85 30.95 11.24
CA SER A 40 22.53 31.58 12.37
C SER A 40 22.02 33.00 12.67
N ILE A 41 21.67 33.78 11.64
CA ILE A 41 21.17 35.15 11.81
C ILE A 41 19.63 35.24 11.86
N SER A 42 18.93 34.11 11.89
CA SER A 42 17.48 34.05 11.74
C SER A 42 16.69 34.82 12.81
N SER A 43 17.26 35.02 14.01
CA SER A 43 16.64 35.76 15.11
C SER A 43 16.53 37.27 14.86
N ILE A 44 17.41 37.84 14.04
CA ILE A 44 17.49 39.27 13.75
C ILE A 44 17.27 39.61 12.27
N ASN A 45 17.22 38.60 11.40
CA ASN A 45 17.09 38.79 9.96
C ASN A 45 15.64 39.16 9.59
N PRO A 46 15.40 40.35 9.02
CA PRO A 46 14.05 40.74 8.60
C PRO A 46 13.51 39.89 7.43
N PHE A 47 14.39 39.20 6.69
CA PHE A 47 14.04 38.27 5.62
C PHE A 47 13.93 36.81 6.11
N ALA A 48 13.77 36.60 7.42
CA ALA A 48 13.61 35.27 7.98
C ALA A 48 12.26 34.64 7.61
N LEU A 49 12.30 33.47 6.97
CA LEU A 49 11.10 32.72 6.59
C LEU A 49 10.98 31.47 7.46
N ARG A 50 9.83 31.30 8.10
CA ARG A 50 9.55 30.09 8.90
C ARG A 50 9.39 28.87 8.00
N GLN A 51 9.91 27.72 8.45
CA GLN A 51 9.63 26.40 7.84
C GLN A 51 8.94 25.44 8.80
N VAL A 52 8.85 25.77 10.09
CA VAL A 52 8.05 25.04 11.07
C VAL A 52 6.78 25.84 11.36
N PRO A 53 5.58 25.26 11.17
CA PRO A 53 4.32 25.96 11.45
C PRO A 53 4.03 25.99 12.96
N SER A 54 3.30 27.03 13.36
CA SER A 54 2.87 27.30 14.74
C SER A 54 1.41 27.79 14.75
N GLU A 55 0.76 27.83 15.91
CA GLU A 55 -0.64 28.31 16.01
C GLU A 55 -0.81 29.75 15.50
N ASP A 56 0.18 30.61 15.75
CA ASP A 56 0.16 32.02 15.39
C ASP A 56 0.54 32.28 13.92
N ARG A 57 1.29 31.38 13.26
CA ARG A 57 1.84 31.64 11.92
C ARG A 57 2.05 30.38 11.08
N HIS A 58 1.78 30.53 9.79
CA HIS A 58 2.11 29.53 8.78
C HIS A 58 3.62 29.50 8.47
N ALA A 59 4.02 28.44 7.78
CA ALA A 59 5.40 28.20 7.40
C ALA A 59 5.49 27.73 5.93
N PHE A 60 6.67 27.89 5.36
CA PHE A 60 7.00 27.41 4.02
C PHE A 60 7.48 25.95 4.06
N GLY A 61 7.30 25.25 2.93
CA GLY A 61 7.87 23.92 2.75
C GLY A 61 9.39 23.92 2.56
N TYR A 62 9.90 22.74 2.19
CA TYR A 62 11.31 22.56 1.83
C TYR A 62 11.70 23.40 0.61
N ARG A 63 12.95 23.88 0.60
CA ARG A 63 13.50 24.68 -0.51
C ARG A 63 14.38 23.82 -1.42
N TRP A 64 14.46 24.21 -2.69
CA TRP A 64 15.41 23.70 -3.67
C TRP A 64 16.09 24.89 -4.34
N GLY A 65 17.24 25.33 -3.78
CA GLY A 65 17.84 26.61 -4.15
C GLY A 65 16.88 27.78 -3.88
N ASN A 66 16.49 28.50 -4.93
CA ASN A 66 15.51 29.58 -4.84
C ASN A 66 14.05 29.11 -5.04
N GLN A 67 13.84 27.86 -5.47
CA GLN A 67 12.52 27.28 -5.69
C GLN A 67 12.05 26.50 -4.46
N PHE A 68 10.81 25.99 -4.52
CA PHE A 68 10.32 25.03 -3.55
C PHE A 68 10.67 23.61 -4.00
N PHE A 69 10.96 22.75 -3.04
CA PHE A 69 11.18 21.35 -3.31
C PHE A 69 9.84 20.60 -3.31
N THR A 70 9.64 19.78 -4.34
CA THR A 70 8.61 18.75 -4.38
C THR A 70 9.27 17.46 -4.88
N PRO A 71 9.01 16.29 -4.26
CA PRO A 71 9.60 15.03 -4.71
C PRO A 71 9.12 14.66 -6.12
N ASN A 72 9.84 13.77 -6.82
CA ASN A 72 9.32 13.25 -8.08
C ASN A 72 7.98 12.52 -7.84
N PRO A 73 6.98 12.69 -8.73
CA PRO A 73 5.72 11.95 -8.61
C PRO A 73 5.97 10.45 -8.77
N TYR A 74 5.10 9.63 -8.17
CA TYR A 74 5.18 8.18 -8.34
C TYR A 74 5.00 7.82 -9.83
N PRO A 75 5.80 6.88 -10.39
CA PRO A 75 5.74 6.55 -11.80
C PRO A 75 4.33 6.10 -12.19
N ASN A 76 3.72 6.83 -13.14
CA ASN A 76 2.40 6.56 -13.66
C ASN A 76 2.46 6.62 -15.18
N ASN A 77 2.17 5.51 -15.84
CA ASN A 77 2.24 5.38 -17.29
C ASN A 77 0.99 5.94 -18.00
N ILE A 78 -0.05 6.33 -17.26
CA ILE A 78 -1.25 6.94 -17.83
C ILE A 78 -0.91 8.35 -18.33
N HIS A 79 -0.92 8.50 -19.64
CA HIS A 79 -0.69 9.76 -20.35
C HIS A 79 -1.68 9.89 -21.51
N PHE A 80 -1.80 11.11 -22.01
CA PHE A 80 -2.64 11.46 -23.15
C PHE A 80 -1.75 12.13 -24.19
N ASP A 81 -1.46 11.41 -25.26
CA ASP A 81 -0.70 11.93 -26.39
C ASP A 81 -1.49 13.03 -27.13
N ARG A 82 -0.75 13.87 -27.86
CA ARG A 82 -1.32 14.94 -28.69
C ARG A 82 -0.99 14.74 -30.16
N LEU A 83 0.23 15.08 -30.59
CA LEU A 83 0.60 15.04 -32.01
C LEU A 83 0.93 13.63 -32.51
N PHE A 84 1.62 12.83 -31.68
CA PHE A 84 2.06 11.49 -32.02
C PHE A 84 2.15 10.63 -30.75
N PRO A 85 2.07 9.29 -30.85
CA PRO A 85 2.23 8.42 -29.70
C PRO A 85 3.63 8.55 -29.15
N THR A 86 3.75 9.05 -27.91
CA THR A 86 5.06 9.28 -27.28
C THR A 86 5.65 8.00 -26.69
N HIS A 87 4.83 6.96 -26.51
CA HIS A 87 5.21 5.73 -25.82
C HIS A 87 5.87 6.01 -24.46
N TYR A 88 5.27 6.94 -23.71
CA TYR A 88 5.82 7.41 -22.45
C TYR A 88 6.03 6.25 -21.45
N ASP A 89 7.29 6.05 -21.06
CA ASP A 89 7.70 5.12 -20.01
C ASP A 89 8.21 5.92 -18.80
N PRO A 90 7.46 5.96 -17.67
CA PRO A 90 7.86 6.71 -16.48
C PRO A 90 9.07 6.09 -15.75
N LEU A 91 9.54 4.91 -16.16
CA LEU A 91 10.74 4.26 -15.60
C LEU A 91 12.00 4.50 -16.43
N SER A 92 11.87 5.14 -17.60
CA SER A 92 13.00 5.42 -18.50
C SER A 92 13.86 6.62 -18.04
N GLU A 93 13.27 7.55 -17.28
CA GLU A 93 13.94 8.75 -16.76
C GLU A 93 13.92 8.76 -15.22
N SER A 94 14.94 9.34 -14.59
CA SER A 94 15.03 9.44 -13.12
C SER A 94 14.14 10.53 -12.53
N ALA A 95 13.97 11.63 -13.28
CA ALA A 95 13.08 12.73 -12.96
C ALA A 95 12.17 12.98 -14.16
N LYS A 96 10.89 13.17 -13.88
CA LYS A 96 9.89 13.37 -14.91
C LYS A 96 10.13 14.69 -15.64
N SER A 97 10.26 14.63 -16.96
CA SER A 97 10.27 15.80 -17.84
C SER A 97 8.94 16.57 -17.82
N ASN A 98 9.00 17.88 -18.07
CA ASN A 98 7.81 18.72 -18.10
C ASN A 98 6.93 18.39 -19.30
N ASP A 99 5.62 18.30 -19.07
CA ASP A 99 4.63 18.07 -20.13
C ASP A 99 4.64 19.21 -21.15
N SER A 100 5.03 18.91 -22.39
CA SER A 100 4.88 19.85 -23.51
C SER A 100 3.45 19.81 -24.05
N LEU A 101 2.86 20.99 -24.28
CA LEU A 101 1.52 21.15 -24.87
C LEU A 101 1.37 20.53 -26.27
N GLN A 102 2.46 20.16 -26.94
CA GLN A 102 2.39 19.53 -28.26
C GLN A 102 2.63 18.01 -28.20
N LEU A 103 3.18 17.49 -27.10
CA LEU A 103 3.60 16.09 -26.99
C LEU A 103 2.59 15.27 -26.21
N MET A 104 2.43 15.58 -24.92
CA MET A 104 1.64 14.76 -24.01
C MET A 104 1.01 15.59 -22.90
N LYS A 105 -0.01 15.02 -22.27
CA LYS A 105 -0.57 15.47 -21.01
C LYS A 105 -0.59 14.29 -20.05
N SER A 106 0.01 14.45 -18.90
CA SER A 106 0.05 13.41 -17.87
C SER A 106 -1.29 13.24 -17.17
N ALA A 107 -1.43 12.11 -16.45
CA ALA A 107 -2.54 11.89 -15.53
C ALA A 107 -2.71 13.05 -14.52
N PRO A 108 -3.96 13.33 -14.09
CA PRO A 108 -4.24 14.37 -13.10
C PRO A 108 -3.64 14.04 -11.73
N ASN A 109 -3.42 15.07 -10.91
CA ASN A 109 -2.96 14.99 -9.52
C ASN A 109 -1.64 14.22 -9.33
N THR A 110 -0.51 14.91 -9.55
CA THR A 110 0.86 14.39 -9.42
C THR A 110 1.17 13.73 -8.07
N TYR A 111 0.57 14.22 -6.99
CA TYR A 111 0.72 13.69 -5.63
C TYR A 111 -0.63 13.19 -5.09
N SER A 112 -1.10 12.06 -5.59
CA SER A 112 -2.36 11.45 -5.18
C SER A 112 -2.18 10.01 -4.70
N LYS A 113 -3.17 9.53 -3.93
CA LYS A 113 -3.27 8.15 -3.46
C LYS A 113 -4.68 7.66 -3.73
N LEU A 114 -4.82 6.37 -4.06
CA LEU A 114 -6.14 5.75 -4.17
C LEU A 114 -6.76 5.61 -2.77
N VAL A 115 -7.90 6.25 -2.56
CA VAL A 115 -8.65 6.18 -1.30
C VAL A 115 -10.12 5.88 -1.59
N PHE A 116 -10.75 5.13 -0.69
CA PHE A 116 -12.19 4.91 -0.72
C PHE A 116 -12.87 5.95 0.15
N SER A 117 -13.62 6.85 -0.47
CA SER A 117 -14.50 7.79 0.22
C SER A 117 -15.96 7.40 0.04
N SER A 118 -16.81 7.84 0.97
CA SER A 118 -18.26 7.70 0.87
C SER A 118 -18.89 9.08 0.90
N ASP A 119 -19.86 9.29 0.04
CA ASP A 119 -20.67 10.51 0.09
C ASP A 119 -21.47 10.57 1.39
N LYS A 120 -21.64 11.78 1.89
CA LYS A 120 -22.42 12.03 3.10
C LYS A 120 -23.88 12.22 2.73
N PHE A 121 -24.77 11.44 3.35
CA PHE A 121 -26.20 11.60 3.14
C PHE A 121 -26.73 12.96 3.63
N PRO A 122 -27.82 13.48 3.03
CA PRO A 122 -28.46 14.70 3.50
C PRO A 122 -28.85 14.60 4.98
N ARG A 123 -28.67 15.69 5.72
CA ARG A 123 -29.05 15.78 7.14
C ARG A 123 -30.48 15.29 7.44
N PRO A 124 -31.54 15.67 6.69
CA PRO A 124 -32.90 15.18 6.96
C PRO A 124 -33.01 13.66 6.79
N CYS A 125 -32.37 13.08 5.77
CA CYS A 125 -32.32 11.64 5.56
C CYS A 125 -31.61 10.91 6.72
N ILE A 126 -30.52 11.47 7.25
CA ILE A 126 -29.84 10.91 8.43
C ILE A 126 -30.77 10.92 9.65
N ARG A 127 -31.56 11.99 9.85
CA ARG A 127 -32.49 12.10 10.98
C ARG A 127 -33.61 11.07 10.90
N THR A 128 -34.22 10.87 9.72
CA THR A 128 -35.26 9.85 9.54
C THR A 128 -34.73 8.43 9.77
N ILE A 129 -33.51 8.13 9.32
CA ILE A 129 -32.82 6.86 9.62
C ILE A 129 -32.62 6.68 11.13
N GLN A 130 -32.16 7.72 11.83
CA GLN A 130 -31.96 7.67 13.29
C GLN A 130 -33.27 7.46 14.03
N TYR A 131 -34.37 8.11 13.61
CA TYR A 131 -35.69 7.93 14.20
C TYR A 131 -36.23 6.51 13.97
N TYR A 132 -36.09 5.97 12.76
CA TYR A 132 -36.46 4.59 12.49
C TYR A 132 -35.63 3.59 13.32
N GLN A 133 -34.32 3.79 13.44
CA GLN A 133 -33.46 2.95 14.28
C GLN A 133 -33.87 3.01 15.75
N ARG A 134 -34.18 4.21 16.27
CA ARG A 134 -34.68 4.39 17.64
C ARG A 134 -36.02 3.69 17.85
N CYS A 135 -36.98 3.87 16.94
CA CYS A 135 -38.26 3.19 17.01
C CYS A 135 -38.08 1.66 17.00
N LYS A 136 -37.23 1.14 16.09
CA LYS A 136 -36.94 -0.30 15.96
C LYS A 136 -36.37 -0.91 17.24
N MET A 137 -35.58 -0.16 18.01
CA MET A 137 -35.00 -0.65 19.27
C MET A 137 -35.99 -0.61 20.45
N VAL A 138 -36.99 0.27 20.42
CA VAL A 138 -37.94 0.49 21.54
C VAL A 138 -39.26 -0.24 21.34
N ASN A 139 -39.83 -0.20 20.13
CA ASN A 139 -41.22 -0.57 19.84
C ASN A 139 -41.36 -1.80 18.92
N ASP A 140 -40.25 -2.49 18.62
CA ASP A 140 -40.11 -3.54 17.60
C ASP A 140 -40.41 -3.09 16.16
N LYS A 141 -39.96 -3.90 15.18
CA LYS A 141 -40.00 -3.54 13.75
C LYS A 141 -41.42 -3.27 13.20
N THR A 142 -42.44 -3.91 13.77
CA THR A 142 -43.82 -3.89 13.25
C THR A 142 -44.53 -2.55 13.47
N LYS A 143 -44.11 -1.78 14.48
CA LYS A 143 -44.73 -0.49 14.83
C LYS A 143 -44.06 0.72 14.17
N CYS A 144 -43.02 0.51 13.34
CA CYS A 144 -42.19 1.58 12.77
C CYS A 144 -42.39 1.78 11.26
N GLU A 145 -43.58 1.45 10.72
CA GLU A 145 -43.87 1.61 9.29
C GLU A 145 -43.98 3.07 8.87
N GLN A 146 -44.40 3.97 9.77
CA GLN A 146 -44.45 5.41 9.48
C GLN A 146 -43.04 5.98 9.28
N GLU A 147 -42.12 5.71 10.20
CA GLU A 147 -40.73 6.19 10.09
C GLU A 147 -40.00 5.59 8.88
N LYS A 148 -40.41 4.39 8.44
CA LYS A 148 -39.91 3.77 7.21
C LYS A 148 -40.43 4.50 5.96
N ASN A 149 -41.70 4.88 5.93
CA ASN A 149 -42.26 5.68 4.83
C ASN A 149 -41.63 7.07 4.78
N ASP A 150 -41.33 7.66 5.94
CA ASP A 150 -40.62 8.93 6.04
C ASP A 150 -39.20 8.85 5.45
N ILE A 151 -38.50 7.72 5.63
CA ILE A 151 -37.22 7.49 4.94
C ILE A 151 -37.41 7.48 3.43
N LEU A 152 -38.41 6.76 2.93
CA LEU A 152 -38.65 6.65 1.48
C LEU A 152 -39.09 7.95 0.83
N SER A 153 -39.82 8.81 1.56
CA SER A 153 -40.32 10.09 1.03
C SER A 153 -39.33 11.24 1.18
N ILE A 154 -38.56 11.29 2.28
CA ILE A 154 -37.66 12.40 2.61
C ILE A 154 -36.25 12.16 2.04
N CYS A 155 -35.77 10.91 2.01
CA CYS A 155 -34.46 10.64 1.42
C CYS A 155 -34.54 10.73 -0.11
N PRO A 156 -33.59 11.43 -0.77
CA PRO A 156 -33.55 11.45 -2.23
C PRO A 156 -33.20 10.07 -2.80
N ASN A 157 -33.65 9.78 -4.02
CA ASN A 157 -33.49 8.47 -4.65
C ASN A 157 -32.04 7.98 -4.70
N TRP A 158 -31.06 8.85 -5.02
CA TRP A 158 -29.64 8.46 -5.04
C TRP A 158 -29.13 7.97 -3.69
N ALA A 159 -29.68 8.48 -2.57
CA ALA A 159 -29.32 8.04 -1.23
C ALA A 159 -29.96 6.70 -0.92
N LEU A 160 -31.21 6.46 -1.36
CA LEU A 160 -31.87 5.16 -1.27
C LEU A 160 -31.09 4.08 -2.04
N ASP A 161 -30.66 4.39 -3.26
CA ASP A 161 -29.83 3.51 -4.08
C ASP A 161 -28.48 3.24 -3.44
N SER A 162 -27.84 4.27 -2.88
CA SER A 162 -26.59 4.13 -2.13
C SER A 162 -26.75 3.23 -0.90
N MET A 163 -27.86 3.35 -0.17
CA MET A 163 -28.15 2.48 0.98
C MET A 163 -28.39 1.03 0.55
N LYS A 164 -29.12 0.82 -0.56
CA LYS A 164 -29.36 -0.49 -1.15
C LYS A 164 -28.05 -1.15 -1.60
N GLU A 165 -27.21 -0.42 -2.31
CA GLU A 165 -25.94 -0.92 -2.82
C GLU A 165 -24.96 -1.21 -1.68
N LYS A 166 -24.89 -0.33 -0.67
CA LYS A 166 -24.07 -0.57 0.53
C LYS A 166 -24.43 -1.89 1.21
N LYS A 167 -25.72 -2.24 1.29
CA LYS A 167 -26.18 -3.52 1.84
C LYS A 167 -25.72 -4.70 0.97
N ARG A 168 -25.82 -4.60 -0.37
CA ARG A 168 -25.31 -5.63 -1.29
C ARG A 168 -23.80 -5.83 -1.14
N GLN A 169 -23.05 -4.73 -1.05
CA GLN A 169 -21.60 -4.76 -0.84
C GLN A 169 -21.23 -5.40 0.50
N GLN A 170 -21.95 -5.10 1.57
CA GLN A 170 -21.72 -5.74 2.88
C GLN A 170 -21.94 -7.25 2.83
N LEU A 171 -23.01 -7.71 2.17
CA LEU A 171 -23.27 -9.14 1.98
C LEU A 171 -22.17 -9.81 1.16
N LYS A 172 -21.70 -9.15 0.10
CA LYS A 172 -20.56 -9.63 -0.70
C LYS A 172 -19.29 -9.75 0.13
N LYS A 173 -18.97 -8.74 0.95
CA LYS A 173 -17.81 -8.77 1.85
C LYS A 173 -17.92 -9.93 2.84
N HIS A 174 -19.08 -10.10 3.47
CA HIS A 174 -19.32 -11.21 4.39
C HIS A 174 -19.14 -12.58 3.72
N ALA A 175 -19.56 -12.74 2.46
CA ALA A 175 -19.33 -13.98 1.72
C ALA A 175 -17.84 -14.24 1.45
N ILE A 176 -17.06 -13.20 1.09
CA ILE A 176 -15.61 -13.30 0.90
C ILE A 176 -14.92 -13.64 2.22
N ASP A 177 -15.26 -12.95 3.31
CA ASP A 177 -14.67 -13.17 4.63
C ASP A 177 -14.93 -14.61 5.11
N ARG A 178 -16.15 -15.13 4.85
CA ARG A 178 -16.49 -16.53 5.13
C ARG A 178 -15.64 -17.50 4.31
N GLN A 179 -15.46 -17.25 3.01
CA GLN A 179 -14.63 -18.11 2.16
C GLN A 179 -13.16 -18.10 2.62
N VAL A 180 -12.64 -16.94 2.99
CA VAL A 180 -11.28 -16.82 3.56
C VAL A 180 -11.18 -17.59 4.88
N TYR A 181 -12.20 -17.51 5.73
CA TYR A 181 -12.26 -18.27 6.98
C TYR A 181 -12.29 -19.78 6.74
N GLU A 182 -13.12 -20.25 5.81
CA GLU A 182 -13.19 -21.68 5.44
C GLU A 182 -11.84 -22.18 4.92
N ASN A 183 -11.16 -21.39 4.08
CA ASN A 183 -9.82 -21.72 3.61
C ASN A 183 -8.77 -21.71 4.73
N ALA A 184 -8.84 -20.78 5.67
CA ALA A 184 -7.90 -20.66 6.78
C ALA A 184 -8.09 -21.77 7.84
N MET A 185 -9.32 -22.25 8.02
CA MET A 185 -9.66 -23.32 8.96
C MET A 185 -9.50 -24.72 8.37
N LYS A 186 -9.22 -24.82 7.06
CA LYS A 186 -8.96 -26.09 6.39
C LYS A 186 -7.68 -26.71 6.95
N VAL A 187 -7.80 -27.93 7.49
CA VAL A 187 -6.64 -28.70 7.97
C VAL A 187 -5.94 -29.34 6.78
N GLU A 188 -4.74 -28.87 6.47
CA GLU A 188 -3.89 -29.43 5.43
C GLU A 188 -3.24 -30.75 5.86
N ASP A 189 -2.81 -31.56 4.89
CA ASP A 189 -2.32 -32.94 5.11
C ASP A 189 -1.18 -33.05 6.13
N TYR A 190 -0.31 -32.04 6.19
CA TYR A 190 0.82 -32.01 7.11
C TYR A 190 0.44 -31.73 8.58
N ASN A 191 -0.83 -31.37 8.85
CA ASN A 191 -1.36 -31.04 10.18
C ASN A 191 -2.46 -32.00 10.68
N GLN A 192 -2.74 -33.09 9.95
CA GLN A 192 -3.75 -34.07 10.36
C GLN A 192 -3.42 -34.67 11.74
N GLY A 193 -4.40 -34.66 12.65
CA GLY A 193 -4.26 -35.19 14.01
C GLY A 193 -3.38 -34.37 14.95
N LYS A 194 -2.82 -33.24 14.50
CA LYS A 194 -2.02 -32.35 15.35
C LYS A 194 -2.91 -31.39 16.13
N SER A 195 -2.57 -31.18 17.40
CA SER A 195 -3.28 -30.25 18.29
C SER A 195 -2.31 -29.27 18.95
N VAL A 196 -2.85 -28.34 19.73
CA VAL A 196 -2.06 -27.33 20.46
C VAL A 196 -0.98 -27.95 21.37
N SER A 197 -1.18 -29.19 21.83
CA SER A 197 -0.20 -29.91 22.66
C SER A 197 1.11 -30.23 21.94
N GLN A 198 1.08 -30.31 20.61
CA GLN A 198 2.25 -30.64 19.79
C GLN A 198 3.00 -29.41 19.28
N ILE A 199 2.55 -28.21 19.65
CA ILE A 199 3.20 -26.95 19.27
C ILE A 199 4.39 -26.71 20.20
N SER A 200 5.58 -26.51 19.62
CA SER A 200 6.77 -26.14 20.39
C SER A 200 6.61 -24.75 21.01
N ASN A 201 7.14 -24.54 22.23
CA ASN A 201 7.13 -23.24 22.90
C ASN A 201 8.15 -22.25 22.26
N LYS A 202 7.90 -21.87 21.00
CA LYS A 202 8.72 -20.96 20.19
C LYS A 202 7.93 -19.69 19.90
N THR A 203 8.63 -18.57 19.81
CA THR A 203 8.08 -17.26 19.45
C THR A 203 8.56 -16.84 18.06
N TRP A 204 8.08 -15.69 17.56
CA TRP A 204 8.54 -15.11 16.29
C TRP A 204 10.07 -15.00 16.20
N LYS A 205 10.74 -14.66 17.31
CA LYS A 205 12.21 -14.53 17.35
C LYS A 205 12.92 -15.82 16.92
N ASN A 206 12.37 -16.99 17.26
CA ASN A 206 12.96 -18.28 16.92
C ASN A 206 12.90 -18.62 15.43
N GLY A 207 12.09 -17.91 14.64
CA GLY A 207 12.03 -18.03 13.17
C GLY A 207 12.91 -17.02 12.44
N THR A 208 13.66 -16.17 13.14
CA THR A 208 14.54 -15.17 12.53
C THR A 208 15.91 -15.76 12.17
N ARG A 209 16.67 -15.06 11.32
CA ARG A 209 18.02 -15.46 10.83
C ARG A 209 18.96 -15.93 11.94
N HIS A 210 18.85 -15.37 13.14
CA HIS A 210 19.72 -15.71 14.27
C HIS A 210 19.49 -17.12 14.82
N TYR A 211 18.27 -17.65 14.72
CA TYR A 211 17.88 -18.95 15.30
C TYR A 211 17.51 -19.98 14.24
N LEU A 212 16.99 -19.54 13.10
CA LEU A 212 16.66 -20.37 11.96
C LEU A 212 17.46 -19.89 10.75
N ARG A 213 18.38 -20.74 10.28
CA ARG A 213 19.24 -20.45 9.14
C ARG A 213 18.40 -20.28 7.86
N PRO A 214 18.54 -19.17 7.12
CA PRO A 214 17.96 -19.03 5.79
C PRO A 214 18.50 -20.08 4.81
N ASP A 215 17.69 -20.47 3.82
CA ASP A 215 18.09 -21.40 2.76
C ASP A 215 18.92 -20.71 1.68
N THR A 216 20.09 -20.20 2.09
CA THR A 216 21.12 -19.68 1.20
C THR A 216 22.47 -20.25 1.59
N MET A 217 23.44 -20.24 0.67
CA MET A 217 24.78 -20.77 0.94
C MET A 217 25.57 -19.88 1.90
N TRP A 218 25.41 -18.55 1.80
CA TRP A 218 26.22 -17.55 2.51
C TRP A 218 25.48 -16.68 3.55
N PRO A 219 24.55 -17.22 4.38
CA PRO A 219 23.95 -16.47 5.49
C PRO A 219 24.85 -16.44 6.74
N ASP A 220 25.84 -17.32 6.84
CA ASP A 220 26.81 -17.46 7.94
C ASP A 220 28.07 -18.19 7.41
N ASP A 221 29.02 -18.47 8.29
CA ASP A 221 30.30 -19.12 7.96
C ASP A 221 30.24 -20.65 7.91
N ARG A 222 29.05 -21.27 7.92
CA ARG A 222 28.93 -22.76 7.96
C ARG A 222 29.64 -23.46 6.80
N TYR A 223 29.70 -22.80 5.65
CA TYR A 223 30.30 -23.36 4.43
C TYR A 223 31.50 -22.53 3.92
N SER A 224 32.06 -21.63 4.74
CA SER A 224 33.18 -20.76 4.33
C SER A 224 34.47 -21.54 4.07
N GLU A 225 34.68 -22.65 4.78
CA GLU A 225 35.89 -23.48 4.72
C GLU A 225 35.75 -24.72 3.83
N ILE A 226 34.64 -24.84 3.07
CA ILE A 226 34.40 -26.01 2.23
C ILE A 226 35.38 -26.06 1.06
N THR A 227 36.03 -27.21 0.90
CA THR A 227 37.05 -27.44 -0.14
C THR A 227 36.44 -28.04 -1.42
N GLN A 228 37.15 -27.90 -2.54
CA GLN A 228 36.70 -28.47 -3.82
C GLN A 228 36.59 -30.00 -3.79
N GLN A 229 37.38 -30.67 -2.95
CA GLN A 229 37.32 -32.12 -2.78
C GLN A 229 35.97 -32.54 -2.17
N GLU A 230 35.56 -31.88 -1.08
CA GLU A 230 34.27 -32.13 -0.42
C GLU A 230 33.07 -31.84 -1.34
N VAL A 231 33.19 -30.81 -2.18
CA VAL A 231 32.18 -30.50 -3.22
C VAL A 231 32.06 -31.65 -4.22
N ASN A 232 33.17 -32.20 -4.70
CA ASN A 232 33.16 -33.29 -5.67
C ASN A 232 32.54 -34.57 -5.07
N GLU A 233 32.83 -34.86 -3.81
CA GLU A 233 32.20 -35.97 -3.09
C GLU A 233 30.70 -35.74 -2.86
N ALA A 234 30.29 -34.51 -2.52
CA ALA A 234 28.89 -34.16 -2.34
C ALA A 234 28.08 -34.34 -3.64
N LYS A 235 28.67 -34.00 -4.79
CA LYS A 235 28.07 -34.24 -6.11
C LYS A 235 27.83 -35.74 -6.36
N GLN A 236 28.77 -36.60 -6.00
CA GLN A 236 28.59 -38.06 -6.15
C GLN A 236 27.43 -38.57 -5.27
N ARG A 237 27.35 -38.10 -4.01
CA ARG A 237 26.24 -38.45 -3.10
C ARG A 237 24.88 -37.97 -3.62
N MET A 238 24.81 -36.78 -4.21
CA MET A 238 23.58 -36.26 -4.79
C MET A 238 23.17 -37.04 -6.05
N ALA A 239 24.12 -37.37 -6.94
CA ALA A 239 23.83 -38.17 -8.12
C ALA A 239 23.25 -39.56 -7.77
N GLU A 240 23.75 -40.19 -6.71
CA GLU A 240 23.20 -41.46 -6.24
C GLU A 240 21.75 -41.32 -5.73
N ARG A 241 21.42 -40.24 -5.02
CA ARG A 241 20.05 -39.95 -4.56
C ARG A 241 19.11 -39.68 -5.72
N THR A 242 19.56 -38.90 -6.70
CA THR A 242 18.76 -38.56 -7.89
C THR A 242 18.41 -39.82 -8.68
N ARG A 243 19.36 -40.75 -8.89
CA ARG A 243 19.09 -42.05 -9.53
C ARG A 243 17.97 -42.85 -8.87
N ARG A 244 17.82 -42.76 -7.54
CA ARG A 244 16.72 -43.42 -6.80
C ARG A 244 15.38 -42.69 -6.94
N GLN A 245 15.40 -41.39 -7.23
CA GLN A 245 14.21 -40.53 -7.36
C GLN A 245 13.72 -40.41 -8.82
N GLU A 246 14.59 -40.61 -9.81
CA GLU A 246 14.31 -40.50 -11.25
C GLU A 246 13.14 -41.37 -11.73
N GLY A 247 12.79 -42.45 -11.01
CA GLY A 247 11.62 -43.29 -11.32
C GLY A 247 10.25 -42.66 -11.05
N LYS A 248 10.18 -41.46 -10.46
CA LYS A 248 8.93 -40.76 -10.08
C LYS A 248 8.65 -39.51 -10.91
N ALA A 249 9.17 -39.42 -12.13
CA ALA A 249 8.87 -38.29 -13.00
C ALA A 249 7.35 -38.17 -13.19
N GLU A 250 6.80 -36.99 -12.89
CA GLU A 250 5.40 -36.70 -13.17
C GLU A 250 5.17 -36.85 -14.67
N LYS A 251 4.20 -37.70 -15.04
CA LYS A 251 3.82 -37.84 -16.44
C LYS A 251 3.40 -36.46 -16.93
N LYS A 252 3.98 -35.99 -18.03
CA LYS A 252 3.51 -34.79 -18.73
C LYS A 252 2.01 -34.93 -18.87
N GLN A 253 1.25 -34.01 -18.27
CA GLN A 253 -0.20 -34.01 -18.40
C GLN A 253 -0.48 -33.82 -19.90
N ALA A 254 -0.87 -34.91 -20.57
CA ALA A 254 -1.45 -34.84 -21.89
C ALA A 254 -2.84 -34.21 -21.73
N SER A 255 -3.25 -33.46 -22.74
CA SER A 255 -4.51 -32.73 -22.94
C SER A 255 -5.79 -33.62 -22.91
N ALA A 256 -5.92 -34.52 -21.93
CA ALA A 256 -6.95 -35.55 -21.86
C ALA A 256 -7.94 -35.34 -20.69
N GLY A 257 -8.16 -34.07 -20.33
CA GLY A 257 -9.25 -33.58 -19.51
C GLY A 257 -9.48 -32.10 -19.86
N PRO A 258 -10.57 -31.46 -19.41
CA PRO A 258 -10.84 -30.05 -19.71
C PRO A 258 -9.88 -29.15 -18.91
N GLN A 259 -8.59 -29.27 -19.22
CA GLN A 259 -7.57 -28.31 -18.85
C GLN A 259 -7.45 -27.34 -20.03
N PRO A 260 -7.44 -26.04 -19.75
CA PRO A 260 -7.46 -25.05 -20.81
C PRO A 260 -6.10 -24.99 -21.48
N ASN A 261 -5.99 -25.66 -22.63
CA ASN A 261 -4.86 -25.53 -23.51
C ASN A 261 -5.07 -24.30 -24.40
N ASN A 262 -4.07 -23.42 -24.45
CA ASN A 262 -4.07 -22.25 -25.31
C ASN A 262 -3.62 -22.59 -26.75
N ASP A 263 -3.93 -23.79 -27.24
CA ASP A 263 -3.50 -24.29 -28.56
C ASP A 263 -4.25 -23.55 -29.69
N ASN A 264 -5.47 -23.07 -29.41
CA ASN A 264 -6.26 -22.26 -30.33
C ASN A 264 -5.99 -20.76 -30.12
N ILE A 265 -5.24 -20.16 -31.04
CA ILE A 265 -4.89 -18.72 -31.01
C ILE A 265 -6.13 -17.81 -31.21
N GLY A 266 -7.22 -18.35 -31.76
CA GLY A 266 -8.49 -17.64 -31.93
C GLY A 266 -9.41 -17.67 -30.71
N GLU A 267 -9.06 -18.44 -29.67
CA GLU A 267 -9.82 -18.52 -28.42
C GLU A 267 -9.14 -17.69 -27.32
N GLN A 268 -9.91 -17.17 -26.37
CA GLN A 268 -9.33 -16.41 -25.26
C GLN A 268 -8.46 -17.34 -24.40
N PRO A 269 -7.15 -17.06 -24.26
CA PRO A 269 -6.27 -17.96 -23.52
C PRO A 269 -6.60 -17.93 -22.02
N VAL A 270 -6.45 -19.08 -21.36
CA VAL A 270 -6.48 -19.13 -19.91
C VAL A 270 -5.15 -18.67 -19.33
N LYS A 271 -5.25 -17.90 -18.24
CA LYS A 271 -4.11 -17.39 -17.47
C LYS A 271 -3.50 -18.52 -16.65
N LEU A 272 -2.64 -19.30 -17.28
CA LEU A 272 -1.76 -20.26 -16.62
C LEU A 272 -0.59 -19.54 -15.91
N PRO A 273 -0.02 -20.13 -14.85
CA PRO A 273 1.25 -19.63 -14.30
C PRO A 273 2.30 -19.62 -15.40
N LYS A 274 3.02 -18.50 -15.54
CA LYS A 274 4.09 -18.38 -16.54
C LYS A 274 5.22 -19.35 -16.20
N SER A 275 5.89 -19.85 -17.23
CA SER A 275 7.13 -20.61 -17.05
C SER A 275 8.13 -19.80 -16.23
N LEU A 276 8.89 -20.48 -15.37
CA LEU A 276 9.95 -19.86 -14.57
C LEU A 276 11.06 -19.29 -15.46
N TYR A 277 11.27 -19.89 -16.63
CA TYR A 277 12.26 -19.48 -17.62
C TYR A 277 11.58 -19.34 -19.00
N PRO A 278 11.92 -18.31 -19.79
CA PRO A 278 11.33 -18.08 -21.11
C PRO A 278 11.66 -19.21 -22.10
#